data_AF-A0A662GT10-F1
#
_entry.id   AF-A0A662GT10-F1
#
_cell.length_a   1.000
_cell.length_b   1.000
_cell.length_c   1.000
_cell.angle_alpha   90.00
_cell.angle_beta   90.00
_cell.angle_gamma   90.00
#
_symmetry.space_group_name_H-M   'P 1'
#
loop_
_entity.id
_entity.type
_entity.pdbx_description
1 polymer ?
#
loop_
_entity_poly.entity_id
_entity_poly.type
_entity_poly.pdbx_seq_one_letter_code
_entity_poly.pdbx_strand_id
1 'polypeptide(L)'
;MWPYPEFRRKQKEVIDLIDRALDKGKIVGLNAPTGFGKTIVVLYSLTRFLEKSPGKKCLYVVRTKNEVRPVLKELALLKSKMPEIKYTFLIAKRDMCFHRLRTNQELWISSEDFIETCKDFRSKNLCPLKRIEIEAYSSITEFLEE
;
A
#
# COMPACT_ATOMS: atom_id res chain seq x y z
N MET A 1 -2.68 16.93 10.14
CA MET A 1 -2.73 18.23 9.42
C MET A 1 -2.97 17.98 7.94
N TRP A 2 -3.85 18.74 7.27
CA TRP A 2 -4.11 18.55 5.84
C TRP A 2 -2.86 18.89 5.00
N PRO A 3 -2.50 18.08 3.98
CA PRO A 3 -1.23 18.25 3.28
C PRO A 3 -1.22 19.26 2.13
N TYR A 4 -2.38 19.74 1.71
CA TYR A 4 -2.49 20.76 0.65
C TYR A 4 -2.76 22.14 1.25
N PRO A 5 -2.52 23.24 0.50
CA PRO A 5 -2.79 24.59 0.97
C PRO A 5 -4.25 24.80 1.41
N GLU A 6 -5.19 24.17 0.71
CA GLU A 6 -6.62 24.29 0.97
C GLU A 6 -7.37 22.99 0.63
N PHE A 7 -8.59 22.88 1.16
CA PHE A 7 -9.54 21.84 0.77
C PHE A 7 -10.28 22.27 -0.49
N ARG A 8 -10.42 21.36 -1.45
CA ARG A 8 -11.34 21.55 -2.58
C ARG A 8 -12.78 21.36 -2.12
N ARG A 9 -13.71 21.92 -2.90
CA ARG A 9 -15.16 21.83 -2.64
C ARG A 9 -15.58 20.39 -2.32
N LYS A 10 -16.33 20.21 -1.24
CA LYS A 10 -16.82 18.92 -0.68
C LYS A 10 -15.77 17.95 -0.12
N GLN A 11 -14.47 18.22 -0.20
CA GLN A 11 -13.47 17.30 0.38
C GLN A 11 -13.63 17.16 1.89
N LYS A 12 -13.86 18.27 2.60
CA LYS A 12 -14.08 18.27 4.05
C LYS A 12 -15.32 17.45 4.44
N GLU A 13 -16.43 17.63 3.72
CA GLU A 13 -17.66 16.85 3.94
C GLU A 13 -17.43 15.35 3.76
N VAL A 14 -16.65 14.96 2.74
CA VAL A 14 -16.29 13.56 2.48
C VAL A 14 -15.39 13.01 3.58
N ILE A 15 -14.39 13.77 4.03
CA ILE A 15 -13.52 13.40 5.15
C ILE A 15 -14.34 13.17 6.41
N ASP A 16 -15.22 14.11 6.76
CA ASP A 16 -16.07 14.00 7.95
C ASP A 16 -17.02 12.79 7.85
N LEU A 17 -17.48 12.44 6.64
CA LEU A 17 -18.29 11.24 6.41
C LEU A 17 -17.47 9.96 6.60
N ILE A 18 -16.24 9.91 6.08
CA ILE A 18 -15.35 8.75 6.22
C ILE A 18 -14.96 8.57 7.69
N ASP A 19 -14.57 9.64 8.38
CA ASP A 19 -14.20 9.62 9.80
C ASP A 19 -15.34 9.01 10.64
N ARG A 20 -16.57 9.52 10.48
CA ARG A 20 -17.75 8.97 11.19
C ARG A 20 -18.04 7.51 10.85
N ALA A 21 -17.74 7.08 9.63
CA ALA A 21 -17.96 5.70 9.22
C ALA A 21 -16.91 4.77 9.82
N LEU A 22 -15.64 5.17 9.85
CA LEU A 22 -14.55 4.45 10.50
C LEU A 22 -14.84 4.25 11.99
N ASP A 23 -15.22 5.33 12.69
CA ASP A 23 -15.56 5.29 14.13
C ASP A 23 -16.74 4.34 14.43
N LYS A 24 -17.68 4.20 13.48
CA LYS A 24 -18.88 3.36 13.62
C LYS A 24 -18.74 1.97 12.97
N GLY A 25 -17.57 1.63 12.44
CA GLY A 25 -17.36 0.37 11.71
C GLY A 25 -18.26 0.20 10.47
N LYS A 26 -18.62 1.30 9.79
CA LYS A 26 -19.50 1.29 8.61
C LYS A 26 -18.72 1.39 7.30
N ILE A 27 -19.34 0.90 6.22
CA ILE A 27 -18.81 0.94 4.87
C ILE A 27 -19.19 2.26 4.19
N VAL A 28 -18.26 2.85 3.44
CA VAL A 28 -18.48 4.06 2.63
C VAL A 28 -18.28 3.75 1.15
N GLY A 29 -19.30 4.01 0.34
CA GLY A 29 -19.19 4.08 -1.12
C GLY A 29 -18.93 5.52 -1.55
N LEU A 30 -17.74 5.81 -2.08
CA LEU A 30 -17.38 7.15 -2.55
C LEU A 30 -17.32 7.19 -4.08
N ASN A 31 -18.33 7.80 -4.70
CA ASN A 31 -18.31 8.13 -6.12
C ASN A 31 -17.92 9.61 -6.30
N ALA A 32 -16.75 9.86 -6.87
CA ALA A 32 -16.29 11.22 -7.18
C ALA A 32 -15.47 11.23 -8.48
N PRO A 33 -15.45 12.34 -9.24
CA PRO A 33 -14.73 12.40 -10.51
C PRO A 33 -13.20 12.28 -10.34
N THR A 34 -12.50 12.02 -11.44
CA THR A 34 -11.05 12.18 -11.49
C THR A 34 -10.66 13.62 -11.13
N GLY A 35 -9.50 13.81 -10.50
CA GLY A 35 -9.10 15.13 -10.01
C GLY A 35 -9.79 15.62 -8.74
N PHE A 36 -10.80 14.92 -8.19
CA PHE A 36 -11.38 15.28 -6.89
C PHE A 36 -10.38 15.17 -5.73
N GLY A 37 -9.37 14.31 -5.85
CA GLY A 37 -8.48 13.95 -4.74
C GLY A 37 -9.04 12.81 -3.89
N LYS A 38 -9.75 11.84 -4.51
CA LYS A 38 -10.30 10.65 -3.83
C LYS A 38 -9.26 9.94 -2.95
N THR A 39 -8.06 9.76 -3.48
CA THR A 39 -6.96 9.10 -2.78
C THR A 39 -6.57 9.87 -1.52
N ILE A 40 -6.32 11.17 -1.62
CA ILE A 40 -5.89 11.95 -0.45
C ILE A 40 -6.97 12.05 0.62
N VAL A 41 -8.25 12.26 0.26
CA VAL A 41 -9.31 12.36 1.27
C VAL A 41 -9.46 11.06 2.06
N VAL A 42 -9.38 9.91 1.38
CA VAL A 42 -9.45 8.59 2.02
C VAL A 42 -8.22 8.36 2.90
N LEU A 43 -7.01 8.59 2.38
CA LEU A 43 -5.78 8.39 3.13
C LEU A 43 -5.69 9.31 4.35
N TYR A 44 -6.14 10.56 4.24
CA TYR A 44 -6.13 11.51 5.34
C TYR A 44 -7.04 11.09 6.50
N SER A 45 -8.25 10.59 6.20
CA SER A 45 -9.13 10.01 7.20
C SER A 45 -8.53 8.75 7.84
N LEU A 46 -7.99 7.84 7.02
CA LEU A 46 -7.40 6.59 7.48
C LEU A 46 -6.21 6.84 8.41
N THR A 47 -5.28 7.73 8.05
CA THR A 47 -4.09 7.98 8.88
C THR A 47 -4.45 8.55 10.24
N ARG A 48 -5.43 9.46 10.30
CA ARG A 48 -5.94 10.03 11.56
C ARG A 48 -6.69 8.99 12.40
N PHE A 49 -7.40 8.08 11.77
CA PHE A 49 -8.08 6.99 12.47
C PHE A 49 -7.06 6.01 13.07
N LEU A 50 -6.05 5.61 12.31
CA LEU A 50 -5.00 4.69 12.76
C LEU A 50 -4.15 5.29 13.88
N GLU A 51 -3.86 6.59 13.83
CA GLU A 51 -3.14 7.31 14.89
C GLU A 51 -3.86 7.21 16.24
N LYS A 52 -5.20 7.15 16.23
CA LYS A 52 -6.03 7.03 17.44
C LYS A 52 -6.39 5.58 17.79
N SER A 53 -6.02 4.62 16.95
CA SER A 53 -6.44 3.22 17.07
C SER A 53 -5.23 2.28 17.10
N PRO A 54 -4.48 2.23 18.23
CA PRO A 54 -3.33 1.35 18.37
C PRO A 54 -3.65 -0.10 17.99
N GLY A 55 -2.71 -0.77 17.30
CA GLY A 55 -2.86 -2.15 16.84
C GLY A 55 -3.68 -2.31 15.55
N LYS A 56 -4.42 -1.29 15.09
CA LYS A 56 -5.11 -1.36 13.80
C LYS A 56 -4.14 -1.16 12.63
N LYS A 57 -4.36 -1.92 11.56
CA LYS A 57 -3.61 -1.86 10.29
C LYS A 57 -4.59 -1.58 9.15
N CYS A 58 -4.12 -0.98 8.06
CA CYS A 58 -4.93 -0.72 6.87
C CYS A 58 -4.33 -1.42 5.64
N LEU A 59 -5.18 -2.17 4.93
CA LEU A 59 -4.85 -2.72 3.62
C LEU A 59 -5.49 -1.83 2.53
N TYR A 60 -4.67 -1.08 1.81
CA TYR A 60 -5.12 -0.28 0.68
C TYR A 60 -4.93 -1.05 -0.63
N VAL A 61 -6.03 -1.43 -1.28
CA VAL A 61 -6.01 -2.23 -2.51
C VAL A 61 -6.29 -1.36 -3.73
N VAL A 62 -5.54 -1.58 -4.80
CA VAL A 62 -5.76 -0.96 -6.12
C VAL A 62 -5.84 -2.04 -7.19
N ARG A 63 -6.44 -1.72 -8.35
CA ARG A 63 -6.63 -2.68 -9.43
C ARG A 63 -5.33 -2.95 -10.20
N THR A 64 -4.51 -1.92 -10.40
CA THR A 64 -3.31 -2.01 -11.25
C THR A 64 -2.08 -1.46 -10.55
N LYS A 65 -0.90 -1.94 -10.98
CA LYS A 65 0.41 -1.41 -10.54
C LYS A 65 0.54 0.11 -10.76
N ASN A 66 -0.06 0.64 -11.83
CA ASN A 66 0.02 2.06 -12.14
C ASN A 66 -0.76 2.92 -11.14
N GLU A 67 -1.81 2.38 -10.53
CA GLU A 67 -2.60 3.05 -9.50
C GLU A 67 -1.91 3.05 -8.12
N VAL A 68 -0.92 2.20 -7.89
CA VAL A 68 -0.09 2.23 -6.66
C VAL A 68 0.71 3.54 -6.58
N ARG A 69 1.24 4.03 -7.71
CA ARG A 69 2.13 5.19 -7.74
C ARG A 69 1.47 6.48 -7.19
N PRO A 70 0.25 6.86 -7.61
CA PRO A 70 -0.47 7.97 -6.98
C PRO A 70 -0.65 7.82 -5.47
N VAL A 71 -0.99 6.62 -4.99
CA VAL A 71 -1.18 6.35 -3.55
C VAL A 71 0.11 6.61 -2.77
N LEU A 72 1.25 6.12 -3.28
CA LEU A 72 2.55 6.34 -2.66
C LEU A 72 2.95 7.83 -2.64
N LYS A 73 2.62 8.59 -3.70
CA LYS A 73 2.85 10.05 -3.73
C LYS A 73 2.05 10.78 -2.65
N GLU A 74 0.77 10.45 -2.52
CA GLU A 74 -0.10 11.04 -1.48
C GLU A 74 0.35 10.67 -0.07
N LEU A 75 0.75 9.40 0.15
CA LEU A 75 1.31 8.95 1.43
C LEU A 75 2.61 9.67 1.78
N ALA A 76 3.51 9.87 0.81
CA ALA A 76 4.73 10.64 1.02
C ALA A 76 4.43 12.11 1.39
N LEU A 77 3.46 12.72 0.72
CA LEU A 77 3.02 14.09 1.02
C LEU A 77 2.40 14.17 2.43
N LEU A 78 1.53 13.23 2.81
CA LEU A 78 0.99 13.14 4.15
C LEU A 78 2.08 12.96 5.21
N LYS A 79 3.04 12.07 4.94
CA LYS A 79 4.17 11.80 5.84
C LYS A 79 5.02 13.05 6.09
N SER A 80 5.15 13.95 5.10
CA SER A 80 5.84 15.23 5.30
C SER A 80 5.19 16.15 6.34
N LYS A 81 3.89 15.93 6.63
CA LYS A 81 3.12 16.66 7.65
C LYS A 81 2.82 15.83 8.89
N MET A 82 2.95 14.51 8.79
CA MET A 82 2.64 13.52 9.83
C MET A 82 3.75 12.44 9.82
N PRO A 83 4.92 12.72 10.43
CA PRO A 83 6.11 11.88 10.28
C PRO A 83 5.96 10.44 10.80
N GLU A 84 5.06 10.23 11.77
CA GLU A 84 4.79 8.95 12.42
C GLU A 84 4.10 7.92 11.51
N ILE A 85 3.63 8.34 10.32
CA ILE A 85 3.01 7.41 9.36
C ILE A 85 4.04 6.37 8.89
N LYS A 86 3.77 5.12 9.23
CA LYS A 86 4.47 3.93 8.73
C LYS A 86 3.62 3.26 7.66
N TYR A 87 4.21 2.98 6.51
CA TYR A 87 3.55 2.24 5.44
C TYR A 87 4.57 1.39 4.69
N THR A 88 4.07 0.31 4.08
CA THR A 88 4.77 -0.50 3.10
C THR A 88 3.84 -0.74 1.92
N PHE A 89 4.36 -1.28 0.82
CA PHE A 89 3.57 -1.64 -0.34
C PHE A 89 4.06 -2.97 -0.91
N LEU A 90 3.15 -3.67 -1.58
CA LEU A 90 3.44 -4.92 -2.26
C LEU A 90 3.06 -4.77 -3.73
N ILE A 91 3.98 -5.12 -4.61
CA ILE A 91 3.73 -5.29 -6.05
C ILE A 91 4.25 -6.66 -6.49
N ALA A 92 4.15 -6.99 -7.77
CA ALA A 92 4.53 -8.31 -8.26
C ALA A 92 5.99 -8.67 -7.91
N LYS A 93 6.24 -9.94 -7.57
CA LYS A 93 7.58 -10.48 -7.24
C LYS A 93 8.63 -10.12 -8.31
N ARG A 94 8.25 -10.18 -9.58
CA ARG A 94 9.09 -9.79 -10.73
C ARG A 94 9.52 -8.33 -10.67
N ASP A 95 8.61 -7.45 -10.26
CA ASP A 95 8.86 -6.02 -10.17
C ASP A 95 9.71 -5.63 -8.96
N MET A 96 9.64 -6.41 -7.87
CA MET A 96 10.43 -6.19 -6.65
C MET A 96 11.77 -6.94 -6.63
N CYS A 97 12.09 -7.73 -7.66
CA CYS A 97 13.31 -8.53 -7.69
C CYS A 97 14.56 -7.62 -7.75
N PHE A 98 15.32 -7.56 -6.65
CA PHE A 98 16.51 -6.70 -6.55
C PHE A 98 17.61 -7.06 -7.57
N HIS A 99 17.77 -8.35 -7.90
CA HIS A 99 18.73 -8.77 -8.94
C HIS A 99 18.40 -8.10 -10.28
N ARG A 100 17.12 -8.14 -10.70
CA ARG A 100 16.62 -7.45 -11.90
C ARG A 100 16.84 -5.94 -11.82
N LEU A 101 16.52 -5.32 -10.67
CA LEU A 101 16.69 -3.87 -10.48
C LEU A 101 18.17 -3.45 -10.55
N ARG A 102 19.10 -4.31 -10.14
CA ARG A 102 20.54 -4.01 -10.12
C ARG A 102 21.23 -4.28 -11.46
N THR A 103 20.91 -5.40 -12.13
CA THR A 103 21.59 -5.76 -13.38
C THR A 103 21.07 -5.01 -14.60
N ASN A 104 19.96 -4.28 -14.44
CA ASN A 104 19.21 -3.66 -15.54
C ASN A 104 18.95 -4.63 -16.69
N GLN A 105 18.95 -5.94 -16.41
CA GLN A 105 18.63 -6.95 -17.39
C GLN A 105 17.13 -6.89 -17.62
N GLU A 106 16.76 -6.62 -18.87
CA GLU A 106 15.43 -6.92 -19.33
C GLU A 106 15.27 -8.44 -19.31
N LEU A 107 14.55 -8.91 -18.30
CA LEU A 107 14.08 -10.27 -18.25
C LEU A 107 12.93 -10.36 -19.27
N TRP A 108 13.27 -10.71 -20.51
CA TRP A 108 12.35 -11.00 -21.63
C TRP A 108 11.55 -12.29 -21.41
N ILE A 109 11.16 -12.55 -20.17
CA ILE A 109 10.40 -13.72 -19.76
C ILE A 109 9.07 -13.26 -19.15
N SER A 110 8.05 -14.07 -19.33
CA SER A 110 6.72 -13.81 -18.78
C SER A 110 6.76 -13.73 -17.24
N SER A 111 5.67 -13.28 -16.62
CA SER A 111 5.63 -13.25 -15.15
C SER A 111 5.67 -14.66 -14.58
N GLU A 112 5.05 -15.59 -15.30
CA GLU A 112 4.92 -17.01 -15.02
C GLU A 112 6.31 -17.68 -15.07
N ASP A 113 7.04 -17.50 -16.18
CA ASP A 113 8.40 -18.01 -16.34
C ASP A 113 9.36 -17.41 -15.32
N PHE A 114 9.20 -16.13 -14.99
CA PHE A 114 9.99 -15.49 -13.96
C PHE A 114 9.79 -16.16 -12.59
N ILE A 115 8.55 -16.53 -12.25
CA ILE A 115 8.24 -17.18 -10.97
C ILE A 115 8.95 -18.54 -10.89
N GLU A 116 8.86 -19.35 -11.94
CA GLU A 116 9.52 -20.66 -12.00
C GLU A 116 11.04 -20.54 -11.98
N THR A 117 11.60 -19.63 -12.80
CA THR A 117 13.04 -19.33 -12.78
C THR A 117 13.51 -18.88 -11.41
N CYS A 118 12.75 -18.00 -10.74
CA CYS A 118 13.09 -17.52 -9.41
C CYS A 118 13.04 -18.64 -8.36
N LYS A 119 12.12 -19.60 -8.49
CA LYS A 119 12.09 -20.79 -7.62
C LYS A 119 13.34 -21.65 -7.84
N ASP A 120 13.67 -21.95 -9.10
CA ASP A 120 14.85 -22.77 -9.45
C ASP A 120 16.17 -22.15 -8.97
N PHE A 121 16.35 -20.84 -9.19
CA PHE A 121 17.53 -20.11 -8.70
C PHE A 121 17.63 -20.14 -7.17
N ARG A 122 16.51 -20.08 -6.45
CA ARG A 122 16.50 -20.16 -5.00
C ARG A 122 16.79 -21.58 -4.50
N SER A 123 16.25 -22.62 -5.13
CA SER A 123 16.54 -24.01 -4.74
C SER A 123 17.98 -24.41 -5.00
N LYS A 124 18.60 -23.87 -6.05
CA LYS A 124 20.01 -24.14 -6.40
C LYS A 124 21.00 -23.20 -5.70
N ASN A 125 20.54 -22.34 -4.77
CA ASN A 125 21.35 -21.31 -4.10
C ASN A 125 22.09 -20.36 -5.07
N LEU A 126 21.53 -20.14 -6.27
CA LEU A 126 22.07 -19.24 -7.29
C LEU A 126 21.52 -17.80 -7.15
N CYS A 127 20.47 -17.59 -6.35
CA CYS A 127 19.95 -16.26 -6.08
C CYS A 127 20.89 -15.49 -5.15
N PRO A 128 21.41 -14.31 -5.53
CA PRO A 128 22.34 -13.54 -4.70
C PRO A 128 21.65 -12.84 -3.51
N LEU A 129 20.33 -12.90 -3.43
CA LEU A 129 19.57 -12.28 -2.34
C LEU A 129 19.46 -13.26 -1.17
N LYS A 130 19.79 -12.77 0.03
CA LYS A 130 19.63 -13.53 1.27
C LYS A 130 18.20 -14.05 1.39
N ARG A 131 18.05 -15.34 1.69
CA ARG A 131 16.76 -15.90 2.08
C ARG A 131 16.44 -15.42 3.50
N ILE A 132 15.34 -14.70 3.63
CA ILE A 132 14.80 -14.34 4.94
C ILE A 132 13.85 -15.48 5.30
N GLU A 133 14.12 -16.13 6.43
CA GLU A 133 13.16 -17.03 7.05
C GLU A 133 12.17 -16.16 7.82
N ILE A 134 10.90 -16.30 7.46
CA ILE A 134 9.79 -15.59 8.09
C ILE A 134 8.97 -16.68 8.76
N GLU A 135 8.61 -16.46 10.02
CA GLU A 135 7.64 -17.30 10.71
C GLU A 135 6.31 -17.18 9.97
N ALA A 136 5.88 -18.27 9.35
CA ALA A 136 4.66 -18.29 8.56
C ALA A 136 3.48 -18.41 9.53
N TYR A 137 2.56 -17.45 9.46
CA TYR A 137 1.24 -17.63 10.06
C TYR A 137 0.56 -18.85 9.43
N SER A 138 0.00 -19.70 10.28
CA SER A 138 -0.79 -20.87 9.89
C SER A 138 -2.10 -20.47 9.19
N SER A 139 -2.60 -19.25 9.47
CA SER A 139 -3.81 -18.71 8.84
C SER A 139 -3.81 -17.19 8.74
N ILE A 140 -4.69 -16.66 7.89
CA ILE A 140 -4.96 -15.21 7.82
C ILE A 140 -5.53 -14.69 9.14
N THR A 141 -6.35 -15.50 9.82
CA THR A 141 -6.95 -15.13 11.11
C THR A 141 -5.88 -14.90 12.17
N GLU A 142 -4.93 -15.82 12.29
CA GLU A 142 -3.79 -15.70 13.20
C GLU A 142 -3.02 -14.39 12.95
N PHE A 143 -2.74 -14.05 11.68
CA PHE A 143 -2.10 -12.79 11.32
C PHE A 143 -2.92 -11.53 11.71
N LEU A 144 -4.24 -11.62 11.70
CA LEU A 144 -5.11 -10.49 12.03
C LEU A 144 -5.31 -10.28 13.53
N GLU A 145 -5.09 -11.32 14.33
CA GLU A 145 -5.26 -11.31 15.79
C GLU A 145 -3.97 -10.92 16.55
N GLU A 146 -2.83 -10.88 15.86
CA GLU A 146 -1.51 -10.45 16.35
C GLU A 146 -1.23 -8.94 16.16
#